data_AF-A0AAW2S350-F1
#
_entry.id   AF-A0AAW2S350-F1
#
_cell.length_a   1.000
_cell.length_b   1.000
_cell.length_c   1.000
_cell.angle_alpha   90.00
_cell.angle_beta   90.00
_cell.angle_gamma   90.00
#
_symmetry.space_group_name_H-M   'P 1'
#
loop_
_entity.id
_entity.type
_entity.pdbx_description
1 polymer ?
#
loop_
_entity_poly.entity_id
_entity_poly.type
_entity_poly.pdbx_seq_one_letter_code
_entity_poly.pdbx_strand_id
1 'polypeptide(L)'
;MQQMLMLEKLQLKKNKLDKKLRYIHAWRKVSSIIFAATFAAVLICSVVAAAMAAPPVSAALAAATSIPLGSMGKWIDSLLKNYENAVKGQKEIVNCMNVGTYVTIKDLDSIRVLIDRLEIEIESLLKNAEFAVINGDEAVRVGVDEIRKKLDVFMKNIEELGVQADNCSRDIRRARTVILQRIIKHPTH
;
A
#
# COMPACT_ATOMS: atom_id res chain seq x y z
N MET A 1 9.64 -16.82 1.05
CA MET A 1 9.74 -15.95 -0.15
C MET A 1 8.42 -15.36 -0.64
N GLN A 2 7.28 -16.06 -0.58
CA GLN A 2 6.02 -15.60 -1.20
C GLN A 2 5.52 -14.21 -0.70
N GLN A 3 5.65 -13.90 0.60
CA GLN A 3 5.25 -12.59 1.16
C GLN A 3 6.10 -11.43 0.59
N MET A 4 7.40 -11.65 0.40
CA MET A 4 8.31 -10.63 -0.17
C MET A 4 7.95 -10.31 -1.62
N LEU A 5 7.64 -11.32 -2.42
CA LEU A 5 7.14 -11.13 -3.80
C LEU A 5 5.81 -10.37 -3.83
N MET A 6 4.92 -10.64 -2.87
CA MET A 6 3.67 -9.90 -2.73
C MET A 6 3.93 -8.43 -2.37
N LEU A 7 4.86 -8.16 -1.46
CA LEU A 7 5.25 -6.81 -1.08
C LEU A 7 5.82 -6.04 -2.28
N GLU A 8 6.69 -6.66 -3.08
CA GLU A 8 7.26 -6.06 -4.30
C GLU A 8 6.16 -5.70 -5.31
N LYS A 9 5.21 -6.60 -5.56
CA LYS A 9 4.05 -6.32 -6.43
C LYS A 9 3.23 -5.14 -5.92
N LEU A 10 3.03 -5.02 -4.61
CA LEU A 10 2.34 -3.88 -4.00
C LEU A 10 3.13 -2.58 -4.17
N GLN A 11 4.45 -2.60 -4.00
CA GLN A 11 5.31 -1.43 -4.22
C GLN A 11 5.28 -0.97 -5.68
N LEU A 12 5.36 -1.91 -6.63
CA LEU A 12 5.23 -1.61 -8.06
C LEU A 12 3.87 -0.97 -8.38
N LYS A 13 2.78 -1.53 -7.85
CA LYS A 13 1.43 -0.99 -8.03
C LYS A 13 1.29 0.40 -7.40
N LYS A 14 1.85 0.61 -6.20
CA LYS A 14 1.91 1.92 -5.53
C LYS A 14 2.64 2.95 -6.41
N ASN A 15 3.81 2.61 -6.92
CA ASN A 15 4.60 3.48 -7.81
C ASN A 15 3.83 3.83 -9.10
N LYS A 16 3.10 2.88 -9.68
CA LYS A 16 2.24 3.12 -10.85
C LYS A 16 1.11 4.11 -10.53
N LEU A 17 0.47 3.97 -9.38
CA LEU A 17 -0.58 4.89 -8.92
C LEU A 17 -0.03 6.29 -8.62
N ASP A 18 1.17 6.38 -8.05
CA ASP A 18 1.85 7.66 -7.83
C ASP A 18 2.17 8.39 -9.13
N LYS A 19 2.63 7.66 -10.16
CA LYS A 19 2.82 8.23 -11.50
C LYS A 19 1.50 8.72 -12.10
N LYS A 20 0.41 7.96 -11.95
CA LYS A 20 -0.93 8.39 -12.40
C LYS A 20 -1.39 9.67 -11.70
N LEU A 21 -1.23 9.78 -10.38
CA LEU A 21 -1.58 11.00 -9.65
C LEU A 21 -0.79 12.21 -10.12
N ARG A 22 0.52 12.05 -10.36
CA ARG A 22 1.35 13.13 -10.93
C ARG A 22 0.87 13.56 -12.31
N TYR A 23 0.53 12.59 -13.17
CA TYR A 23 -0.02 12.86 -14.50
C TYR A 23 -1.34 13.63 -14.43
N ILE A 24 -2.26 13.20 -13.57
CA ILE A 24 -3.54 13.89 -13.35
C ILE A 24 -3.32 15.34 -12.92
N HIS A 25 -2.40 15.56 -11.98
CA HIS A 25 -2.10 16.91 -11.51
C HIS A 25 -1.49 17.79 -12.63
N ALA A 26 -0.65 17.21 -13.49
CA ALA A 26 -0.13 17.90 -14.66
C ALA A 26 -1.24 18.22 -15.68
N TRP A 27 -2.12 17.26 -15.97
CA TRP A 27 -3.25 17.45 -16.89
C TRP A 27 -4.22 18.53 -16.44
N ARG A 28 -4.46 18.68 -15.14
CA ARG A 28 -5.28 19.76 -14.60
C ARG A 28 -4.70 21.14 -14.93
N LYS A 29 -3.38 21.29 -14.83
CA LYS A 29 -2.69 22.54 -15.16
C LYS A 29 -2.78 22.84 -16.65
N VAL A 30 -2.51 21.82 -17.48
CA VAL A 30 -2.57 21.96 -18.94
C VAL A 30 -3.99 22.29 -19.41
N SER A 31 -5.01 21.60 -18.91
CA SER A 31 -6.40 21.88 -19.28
C SER A 31 -6.84 23.28 -18.87
N SER A 32 -6.43 23.75 -17.69
CA SER A 32 -6.70 25.11 -17.23
C SER A 32 -6.02 26.17 -18.13
N ILE A 33 -4.78 25.93 -18.56
CA ILE A 33 -4.04 26.86 -19.44
C ILE A 33 -4.71 26.90 -20.82
N ILE A 34 -5.04 25.75 -21.40
CA ILE A 34 -5.71 25.68 -22.71
C ILE A 34 -7.05 26.41 -22.64
N PHE A 35 -7.85 26.16 -21.61
CA PHE A 35 -9.15 26.81 -21.46
C PHE A 35 -9.02 28.33 -21.31
N ALA A 36 -8.07 28.83 -20.53
CA ALA A 36 -7.79 30.26 -20.40
C ALA A 36 -7.31 30.88 -21.72
N ALA A 37 -6.43 30.21 -22.45
CA ALA A 37 -5.92 30.68 -23.74
C ALA A 37 -7.02 30.74 -24.81
N THR A 38 -7.86 29.71 -24.91
CA THR A 38 -9.02 29.69 -25.83
C THR A 38 -10.01 30.79 -25.47
N PHE A 39 -10.31 30.99 -24.19
CA PHE A 39 -11.22 32.05 -23.74
C PHE A 39 -10.67 33.45 -24.09
N ALA A 40 -9.39 33.71 -23.85
CA ALA A 40 -8.74 34.96 -24.23
C ALA A 40 -8.76 35.19 -25.75
N ALA A 41 -8.48 34.17 -26.56
CA ALA A 41 -8.52 34.26 -28.02
C ALA A 41 -9.93 34.61 -28.53
N VAL A 42 -10.97 33.96 -27.99
CA VAL A 42 -12.38 34.25 -28.34
C VAL A 42 -12.74 35.70 -28.01
N LEU A 43 -12.31 36.23 -26.85
CA LEU A 43 -12.54 37.62 -26.48
C LEU A 43 -11.86 38.60 -27.44
N ILE A 44 -10.59 38.36 -27.80
CA ILE A 44 -9.85 39.20 -28.74
C ILE A 44 -10.54 39.19 -30.12
N CYS A 45 -10.91 38.00 -30.63
CA CYS A 45 -11.62 37.87 -31.90
C CYS A 45 -12.99 38.55 -31.88
N SER A 46 -13.72 38.50 -30.75
CA SER A 46 -15.02 39.15 -30.60
C SER A 46 -14.92 40.68 -30.67
N VAL A 47 -13.89 41.29 -30.07
CA VAL A 47 -13.67 42.75 -30.13
C VAL A 47 -13.37 43.21 -31.56
N VAL A 48 -12.49 42.48 -32.28
CA VAL A 48 -12.15 42.80 -33.68
C VAL A 48 -13.38 42.67 -34.59
N ALA A 49 -14.17 41.62 -34.43
CA ALA A 49 -15.37 41.42 -35.24
C ALA A 49 -16.44 42.50 -35.00
N ALA A 50 -16.63 42.93 -33.74
CA ALA A 50 -17.56 44.01 -33.40
C ALA A 50 -17.15 45.36 -34.02
N ALA A 51 -15.84 45.65 -34.06
CA ALA A 51 -15.30 46.85 -34.69
C ALA A 51 -15.47 46.86 -36.23
N MET A 52 -15.61 45.67 -36.84
CA MET A 52 -15.71 45.50 -38.30
C MET A 52 -17.13 45.17 -38.80
N ALA A 53 -18.14 45.09 -37.93
CA ALA A 53 -19.42 44.47 -38.27
C ALA A 53 -20.29 45.34 -39.21
N ALA A 54 -20.50 44.85 -40.44
CA ALA A 54 -21.71 45.08 -41.24
C ALA A 54 -22.87 44.17 -40.75
N PRO A 55 -24.14 44.54 -40.98
CA PRO A 55 -25.33 43.93 -40.33
C PRO A 55 -25.41 42.38 -40.30
N PRO A 56 -25.03 41.60 -41.34
CA PRO A 56 -25.22 40.14 -41.34
C PRO A 56 -24.31 39.37 -40.38
N VAL A 57 -23.13 39.92 -40.06
CA VAL A 57 -22.09 39.24 -39.26
C VAL A 57 -22.48 39.21 -37.77
N SER A 58 -23.27 40.18 -37.33
CA SER A 58 -23.75 40.30 -35.95
C SER A 58 -24.67 39.15 -35.51
N ALA A 59 -25.52 38.66 -36.42
CA ALA A 59 -26.46 37.58 -36.13
C ALA A 59 -25.78 36.21 -35.95
N ALA A 60 -24.71 35.94 -36.71
CA ALA A 60 -23.95 34.70 -36.61
C ALA A 60 -23.11 34.63 -35.31
N LEU A 61 -22.51 35.77 -34.89
CA LEU A 61 -21.75 35.85 -33.64
C LEU A 61 -22.63 35.69 -32.40
N ALA A 62 -23.85 36.24 -32.40
CA ALA A 62 -24.80 36.08 -31.30
C ALA A 62 -25.23 34.60 -31.10
N ALA A 63 -25.29 33.81 -32.17
CA ALA A 63 -25.62 32.39 -32.08
C ALA A 63 -24.44 31.55 -31.51
N ALA A 64 -23.19 31.87 -31.88
CA ALA A 64 -22.01 31.13 -31.45
C ALA A 64 -21.62 31.37 -29.97
N THR A 65 -21.91 32.55 -29.42
CA THR A 65 -21.68 32.88 -28.00
C THR A 65 -22.69 32.26 -27.04
N SER A 66 -23.78 31.67 -27.56
CA SER A 66 -24.79 30.96 -26.76
C SER A 66 -24.29 29.62 -26.19
N ILE A 67 -23.17 29.09 -26.70
CA ILE A 67 -22.53 27.89 -26.13
C ILE A 67 -21.90 28.29 -24.80
N PRO A 68 -22.37 27.76 -23.65
CA PRO A 68 -21.88 28.20 -22.35
C PRO A 68 -20.47 27.64 -22.12
N LEU A 69 -19.44 28.38 -22.56
CA LEU A 69 -18.03 28.05 -22.37
C LEU A 69 -17.72 27.78 -20.89
N GLY A 70 -18.35 28.51 -19.96
CA GLY A 70 -18.18 28.32 -18.51
C GLY A 70 -18.60 26.94 -17.97
N SER A 71 -19.42 26.17 -18.70
CA SER A 71 -19.83 24.79 -18.34
C SER A 71 -18.73 23.77 -18.65
N MET A 72 -18.02 23.94 -19.75
CA MET A 72 -17.03 22.97 -20.24
C MET A 72 -15.82 22.84 -19.31
N GLY A 73 -15.33 23.95 -18.75
CA GLY A 73 -14.24 23.93 -17.78
C GLY A 73 -14.61 23.20 -16.48
N LYS A 74 -15.85 23.38 -15.99
CA LYS A 74 -16.37 22.65 -14.82
C LYS A 74 -16.53 21.16 -15.08
N TRP A 75 -16.96 20.78 -16.28
CA TRP A 75 -17.09 19.38 -16.68
C TRP A 75 -15.72 18.68 -16.72
N ILE A 76 -14.72 19.28 -17.37
CA ILE A 76 -13.36 18.73 -17.44
C ILE A 76 -12.75 18.61 -16.04
N ASP A 77 -12.86 19.64 -15.20
CA ASP A 77 -12.34 19.58 -13.83
C ASP A 77 -13.05 18.50 -13.00
N SER A 78 -14.38 18.38 -13.11
CA SER A 78 -15.15 17.33 -12.44
C SER A 78 -14.73 15.93 -12.87
N LEU A 79 -14.53 15.68 -14.17
CA LEU A 79 -14.04 14.40 -14.66
C LEU A 79 -12.67 14.06 -14.09
N LEU A 80 -11.75 15.03 -14.14
CA LEU A 80 -10.39 14.85 -13.68
C LEU A 80 -10.31 14.64 -12.16
N LYS A 81 -11.18 15.33 -11.40
CA LYS A 81 -11.34 15.17 -9.94
C LYS A 81 -11.93 13.82 -9.58
N ASN A 82 -12.93 13.34 -10.30
CA ASN A 82 -13.49 12.00 -10.07
C ASN A 82 -12.45 10.91 -10.32
N TYR A 83 -11.67 11.03 -11.41
CA TYR A 83 -10.58 10.11 -11.69
C TYR A 83 -9.46 10.19 -10.64
N GLU A 84 -9.08 11.40 -10.19
CA GLU A 84 -8.12 11.58 -9.10
C GLU A 84 -8.57 10.87 -7.82
N ASN A 85 -9.83 11.02 -7.44
CA ASN A 85 -10.40 10.40 -6.25
C ASN A 85 -10.37 8.87 -6.33
N ALA A 86 -10.70 8.30 -7.49
CA ALA A 86 -10.60 6.87 -7.73
C ALA A 86 -9.16 6.35 -7.58
N VAL A 87 -8.18 7.05 -8.19
CA VAL A 87 -6.76 6.68 -8.09
C VAL A 87 -6.23 6.84 -6.66
N LYS A 88 -6.68 7.87 -5.91
CA LYS A 88 -6.35 8.03 -4.49
C LYS A 88 -6.90 6.88 -3.64
N GLY A 89 -8.17 6.50 -3.83
CA GLY A 89 -8.75 5.37 -3.11
C GLY A 89 -8.01 4.06 -3.38
N GLN A 90 -7.67 3.79 -4.65
CA GLN A 90 -6.82 2.66 -5.03
C GLN A 90 -5.45 2.69 -4.35
N LYS A 91 -4.81 3.87 -4.32
CA LYS A 91 -3.49 4.04 -3.68
C LYS A 91 -3.56 3.77 -2.18
N GLU A 92 -4.61 4.24 -1.50
CA GLU A 92 -4.79 4.02 -0.07
C GLU A 92 -4.97 2.54 0.26
N ILE A 93 -5.79 1.81 -0.51
CA ILE A 93 -5.95 0.36 -0.36
C ILE A 93 -4.61 -0.36 -0.54
N VAL A 94 -3.88 -0.05 -1.60
CA VAL A 94 -2.55 -0.64 -1.86
C VAL A 94 -1.55 -0.29 -0.76
N ASN A 95 -1.61 0.91 -0.20
CA ASN A 95 -0.74 1.33 0.89
C ASN A 95 -1.06 0.56 2.19
N CYS A 96 -2.33 0.37 2.52
CA CYS A 96 -2.75 -0.47 3.65
C CYS A 96 -2.30 -1.92 3.47
N MET A 97 -2.48 -2.48 2.27
CA MET A 97 -1.96 -3.82 1.94
C MET A 97 -0.44 -3.90 2.12
N ASN A 98 0.29 -2.89 1.64
CA ASN A 98 1.76 -2.86 1.73
C ASN A 98 2.25 -2.83 3.18
N VAL A 99 1.65 -1.99 4.03
CA VAL A 99 1.97 -1.93 5.46
C VAL A 99 1.65 -3.26 6.14
N GLY A 100 0.48 -3.84 5.87
CA GLY A 100 0.08 -5.14 6.43
C GLY A 100 1.06 -6.26 6.05
N THR A 101 1.41 -6.37 4.76
CA THR A 101 2.38 -7.37 4.29
C THR A 101 3.76 -7.16 4.90
N TYR A 102 4.22 -5.91 5.07
CA TYR A 102 5.51 -5.62 5.70
C TYR A 102 5.54 -6.07 7.17
N VAL A 103 4.48 -5.79 7.94
CA VAL A 103 4.37 -6.26 9.33
C VAL A 103 4.41 -7.79 9.38
N THR A 104 3.62 -8.47 8.56
CA THR A 104 3.64 -9.95 8.50
C THR A 104 5.02 -10.51 8.17
N ILE A 105 5.79 -9.88 7.26
CA ILE A 105 7.16 -10.33 6.96
C ILE A 105 8.04 -10.23 8.20
N LYS A 106 7.99 -9.11 8.91
CA LYS A 106 8.79 -8.90 10.13
C LYS A 106 8.43 -9.90 11.23
N ASP A 107 7.14 -10.17 11.41
CA ASP A 107 6.68 -11.15 12.40
C ASP A 107 7.14 -12.57 12.03
N LEU A 108 7.06 -12.94 10.74
CA LEU A 108 7.56 -14.23 10.26
C LEU A 108 9.08 -14.37 10.39
N ASP A 109 9.85 -13.31 10.16
CA ASP A 109 11.30 -13.32 10.38
C ASP A 109 11.63 -13.51 11.87
N SER A 110 10.86 -12.89 12.76
CA SER A 110 11.03 -13.05 14.21
C SER A 110 10.72 -14.48 14.66
N ILE A 111 9.62 -15.05 14.16
CA ILE A 111 9.23 -16.45 14.37
C ILE A 111 10.33 -17.40 13.88
N ARG A 112 10.90 -17.13 12.70
CA ARG A 112 11.99 -17.92 12.14
C ARG A 112 13.21 -17.94 13.06
N VAL A 113 13.63 -16.77 13.57
CA VAL A 113 14.78 -16.69 14.49
C VAL A 113 14.53 -17.49 15.77
N LEU A 114 13.29 -17.49 16.29
CA LEU A 114 12.94 -18.31 17.46
C LEU A 114 12.96 -19.81 17.14
N ILE A 115 12.51 -20.22 15.95
CA ILE A 115 12.60 -21.61 15.50
C ILE A 115 14.06 -22.04 15.38
N ASP A 116 14.90 -21.24 14.74
CA ASP A 116 16.34 -21.53 14.58
C ASP A 116 17.02 -21.69 15.96
N ARG A 117 16.62 -20.88 16.96
CA ARG A 117 17.10 -21.00 18.34
C ARG A 117 16.64 -22.28 19.03
N LEU A 118 15.37 -22.66 18.85
CA LEU A 118 14.84 -23.91 19.42
C LEU A 118 15.51 -25.14 18.82
N GLU A 119 15.86 -25.11 17.53
CA GLU A 119 16.60 -26.19 16.87
C GLU A 119 17.97 -26.39 17.52
N ILE A 120 18.72 -25.31 17.74
CA ILE A 120 20.01 -25.35 18.45
C ILE A 120 19.87 -25.93 19.87
N GLU A 121 18.79 -25.56 20.57
CA GLU A 121 18.52 -26.05 21.93
C GLU A 121 18.17 -27.55 21.94
N ILE A 122 17.40 -28.03 20.96
CA ILE A 122 17.11 -29.46 20.78
C ILE A 122 18.39 -30.24 20.52
N GLU A 123 19.25 -29.78 19.61
CA GLU A 123 20.55 -30.42 19.34
C GLU A 123 21.41 -30.48 20.61
N SER A 124 21.41 -29.41 21.40
CA SER A 124 22.17 -29.37 22.64
C SER A 124 21.62 -30.31 23.71
N LEU A 125 20.29 -30.46 23.80
CA LEU A 125 19.65 -31.41 24.71
C LEU A 125 19.98 -32.86 24.30
N LEU A 126 19.96 -33.16 23.00
CA LEU A 126 20.33 -34.47 22.46
C LEU A 126 21.79 -34.83 22.78
N LYS A 127 22.73 -33.90 22.57
CA LYS A 127 24.15 -34.11 22.91
C LYS A 127 24.35 -34.43 24.39
N ASN A 128 23.62 -33.76 25.28
CA ASN A 128 23.68 -34.04 26.72
C ASN A 128 23.09 -35.41 27.07
N ALA A 129 22.02 -35.81 26.38
CA ALA A 129 21.42 -37.14 26.56
C ALA A 129 22.37 -38.24 26.08
N GLU A 130 23.00 -38.07 24.92
CA GLU A 130 24.02 -38.99 24.41
C GLU A 130 25.22 -39.09 25.36
N PHE A 131 25.71 -37.96 25.88
CA PHE A 131 26.78 -37.92 26.87
C PHE A 131 26.44 -38.74 28.13
N ALA A 132 25.21 -38.60 28.63
CA ALA A 132 24.73 -39.35 29.80
C ALA A 132 24.66 -40.86 29.52
N VAL A 133 24.23 -41.26 28.33
CA VAL A 133 24.08 -42.68 27.94
C VAL A 133 25.44 -43.36 27.76
N ILE A 134 26.42 -42.67 27.14
CA ILE A 134 27.70 -43.28 26.77
C ILE A 134 28.66 -43.43 27.96
N ASN A 135 28.64 -42.50 28.91
CA ASN A 135 29.72 -42.36 29.91
C ASN A 135 29.39 -42.93 31.31
N GLY A 136 28.28 -43.67 31.46
CA GLY A 136 27.94 -44.38 32.70
C GLY A 136 27.45 -43.50 33.86
N ASP A 137 27.24 -44.11 35.03
CA ASP A 137 26.46 -43.54 36.16
C ASP A 137 26.92 -42.15 36.66
N GLU A 138 28.23 -41.87 36.71
CA GLU A 138 28.71 -40.54 37.14
C GLU A 138 28.35 -39.43 36.13
N ALA A 139 28.38 -39.75 34.83
CA ALA A 139 28.04 -38.82 33.76
C ALA A 139 26.53 -38.63 33.60
N VAL A 140 25.73 -39.63 33.99
CA VAL A 140 24.25 -39.54 33.98
C VAL A 140 23.78 -38.39 34.86
N ARG A 141 24.31 -38.26 36.08
CA ARG A 141 23.91 -37.17 37.00
C ARG A 141 24.17 -35.80 36.38
N VAL A 142 25.37 -35.60 35.82
CA VAL A 142 25.77 -34.33 35.19
C VAL A 142 24.93 -34.05 33.94
N GLY A 143 24.73 -35.05 33.08
CA GLY A 143 23.94 -34.92 31.86
C GLY A 143 22.47 -34.59 32.14
N VAL A 144 21.86 -35.24 33.14
CA VAL A 144 20.48 -34.97 33.55
C VAL A 144 20.32 -33.56 34.14
N ASP A 145 21.27 -33.10 34.95
CA ASP A 145 21.23 -31.75 35.51
C ASP A 145 21.36 -30.68 34.41
N GLU A 146 22.22 -30.90 33.41
CA GLU A 146 22.38 -29.98 32.29
C GLU A 146 21.17 -30.01 31.33
N ILE A 147 20.57 -31.18 31.11
CA ILE A 147 19.29 -31.32 30.39
C ILE A 147 18.21 -30.51 31.09
N ARG A 148 18.08 -30.60 32.43
CA ARG A 148 17.06 -29.87 33.19
C ARG A 148 17.21 -28.36 33.03
N LYS A 149 18.44 -27.84 33.15
CA LYS A 149 18.73 -26.40 32.97
C LYS A 149 18.36 -25.92 31.56
N LYS A 150 18.72 -26.69 30.53
CA LYS A 150 18.43 -26.33 29.13
C LYS A 150 16.95 -26.47 28.81
N LEU A 151 16.26 -27.43 29.39
CA LEU A 151 14.81 -27.62 29.24
C LEU A 151 14.04 -26.40 29.76
N ASP A 152 14.45 -25.81 30.88
CA ASP A 152 13.84 -24.58 31.40
C ASP A 152 13.97 -23.40 30.42
N VAL A 153 15.11 -23.29 29.74
CA VAL A 153 15.34 -22.26 28.70
C VAL A 153 14.50 -22.54 27.46
N PHE A 154 14.47 -23.81 27.02
CA PHE A 154 13.69 -24.27 25.88
C PHE A 154 12.19 -23.99 26.05
N MET A 155 11.63 -24.29 27.22
CA MET A 155 10.23 -24.02 27.52
C MET A 155 9.89 -22.53 27.44
N LYS A 156 10.79 -21.64 27.93
CA LYS A 156 10.61 -20.19 27.81
C LYS A 156 10.60 -19.72 26.36
N ASN A 157 11.48 -20.25 25.52
CA ASN A 157 11.52 -19.91 24.11
C ASN A 157 10.29 -20.42 23.35
N ILE A 158 9.74 -21.58 23.72
CA ILE A 158 8.46 -22.07 23.18
C ILE A 158 7.32 -21.11 23.54
N GLU A 159 7.27 -20.63 24.79
CA GLU A 159 6.27 -19.64 25.20
C GLU A 159 6.41 -18.34 24.40
N GLU A 160 7.64 -17.84 24.24
CA GLU A 160 7.92 -16.65 23.42
C GLU A 160 7.52 -16.85 21.94
N LEU A 161 7.79 -18.03 21.37
CA LEU A 161 7.37 -18.40 20.02
C LEU A 161 5.84 -18.41 19.90
N GLY A 162 5.15 -18.96 20.90
CA GLY A 162 3.70 -18.94 20.96
C GLY A 162 3.13 -17.52 20.96
N VAL A 163 3.72 -16.61 21.75
CA VAL A 163 3.34 -15.19 21.79
C VAL A 163 3.57 -14.51 20.44
N GLN A 164 4.72 -14.73 19.79
CA GLN A 164 4.98 -14.15 18.47
C GLN A 164 4.03 -14.71 17.39
N ALA A 165 3.72 -16.00 17.42
CA ALA A 165 2.79 -16.62 16.49
C ALA A 165 1.35 -16.10 16.65
N ASP A 166 0.89 -15.88 17.89
CA ASP A 166 -0.41 -15.24 18.16
C ASP A 166 -0.43 -13.79 17.68
N ASN A 167 0.61 -13.00 17.99
CA ASN A 167 0.73 -11.62 17.54
C ASN A 167 0.68 -11.52 16.00
N CYS A 168 1.46 -12.34 15.30
CA CYS A 168 1.45 -12.42 13.83
C CYS A 168 0.03 -12.70 13.30
N SER A 169 -0.66 -13.69 13.89
CA SER A 169 -2.03 -14.05 13.51
C SER A 169 -3.03 -12.92 13.73
N ARG A 170 -2.90 -12.19 14.85
CA ARG A 170 -3.74 -11.06 15.20
C ARG A 170 -3.49 -9.88 14.27
N ASP A 171 -2.24 -9.58 13.94
CA ASP A 171 -1.90 -8.47 13.07
C ASP A 171 -2.32 -8.74 11.62
N ILE A 172 -2.24 -9.99 11.14
CA ILE A 172 -2.85 -10.40 9.86
C ILE A 172 -4.36 -10.13 9.87
N ARG A 173 -5.08 -10.54 10.93
CA ARG A 173 -6.54 -10.33 11.03
C ARG A 173 -6.91 -8.85 11.08
N ARG A 174 -6.14 -8.05 11.83
CA ARG A 174 -6.31 -6.58 11.89
C ARG A 174 -6.05 -5.93 10.54
N ALA A 175 -4.93 -6.27 9.89
CA ALA A 175 -4.60 -5.76 8.56
C ALA A 175 -5.71 -6.08 7.56
N ARG A 176 -6.21 -7.32 7.54
CA ARG A 176 -7.34 -7.72 6.69
C ARG A 176 -8.60 -6.89 6.97
N THR A 177 -8.91 -6.62 8.24
CA THR A 177 -10.07 -5.81 8.62
C THR A 177 -9.93 -4.36 8.12
N VAL A 178 -8.77 -3.74 8.33
CA VAL A 178 -8.47 -2.38 7.85
C VAL A 178 -8.56 -2.29 6.33
N ILE A 179 -8.01 -3.29 5.62
CA ILE A 179 -8.08 -3.36 4.15
C ILE A 179 -9.54 -3.47 3.68
N LEU A 180 -10.34 -4.34 4.30
CA LEU A 180 -11.76 -4.49 3.95
C LEU A 180 -12.54 -3.20 4.18
N GLN A 181 -12.32 -2.52 5.31
CA GLN A 181 -12.93 -1.22 5.58
C GLN A 181 -12.54 -0.18 4.52
N ARG A 182 -11.27 -0.17 4.07
CA ARG A 182 -10.82 0.75 3.02
C ARG A 182 -11.42 0.44 1.66
N ILE A 183 -11.62 -0.84 1.32
CA ILE A 183 -12.29 -1.27 0.09
C ILE A 183 -13.76 -0.82 0.11
N ILE A 184 -14.48 -1.03 1.21
CA ILE A 184 -15.88 -0.60 1.36
C ILE A 184 -16.00 0.93 1.24
N LYS A 185 -15.05 1.68 1.81
CA LYS A 185 -15.01 3.15 1.72
C LYS A 185 -14.72 3.66 0.29
N HIS A 186 -14.02 2.89 -0.53
CA HIS A 186 -13.65 3.26 -1.90
C HIS A 186 -14.09 2.18 -2.89
N PRO A 187 -15.40 2.08 -3.20
CA PRO A 187 -15.90 1.14 -4.19
C PRO A 187 -15.16 1.37 -5.51
N THR A 188 -14.54 0.33 -6.03
CA THR A 188 -14.05 0.33 -7.41
C THR A 188 -15.24 0.19 -8.33
N HIS A 189 -15.68 1.31 -8.91
CA HIS A 189 -16.55 1.32 -10.09
C HIS A 189 -15.75 0.96 -11.34
#